data_AF-A0A950V1L0-F1
#
_entry.id   AF-A0A950V1L0-F1
#
_cell.length_a   1.000
_cell.length_b   1.000
_cell.length_c   1.000
_cell.angle_alpha   90.00
_cell.angle_beta   90.00
_cell.angle_gamma   90.00
#
_symmetry.space_group_name_H-M   'P 1'
#
loop_
_entity.id
_entity.type
_entity.pdbx_description
1 polymer ?
#
loop_
_entity_poly.entity_id
_entity_poly.type
_entity_poly.pdbx_seq_one_letter_code
_entity_poly.pdbx_strand_id
1 'polypeptide(L)'
;MATTLAPVDSREVVRCDHCYLVQFRTISNNCRKCRASLDEEPEPIVSTPEPRPAIEDGGSHPQIQIALAIRSLRRRSGLSQRQLAGRMQVPRTYVSKIENEKATPTLSSLARLAHALEVTIPDLLRGDGRAREDEIAALAGDPFVAEVAPFIFQLDPMQRSSVMMQMCELATRPRRKV
;
A
#
# COMPACT_ATOMS: atom_id res chain seq x y z
N MET A 1 -3.85 -47.09 -45.09
CA MET A 1 -3.68 -47.27 -43.64
C MET A 1 -3.05 -46.00 -43.09
N ALA A 2 -3.86 -45.13 -42.47
CA ALA A 2 -3.39 -43.88 -41.90
C ALA A 2 -2.98 -44.13 -40.45
N THR A 3 -1.69 -44.03 -40.16
CA THR A 3 -1.13 -44.16 -38.82
C THR A 3 -1.51 -42.91 -38.02
N THR A 4 -2.41 -43.07 -37.04
CA THR A 4 -2.75 -42.01 -36.10
C THR A 4 -1.56 -41.74 -35.18
N LEU A 5 -0.95 -40.56 -35.31
CA LEU A 5 0.00 -40.04 -34.34
C LEU A 5 -0.73 -39.85 -33.00
N ALA A 6 -0.26 -40.53 -31.95
CA ALA A 6 -0.75 -40.32 -30.59
C ALA A 6 -0.53 -38.85 -30.17
N PRO A 7 -1.49 -38.22 -29.47
CA PRO A 7 -1.35 -36.83 -29.05
C PRO A 7 -0.19 -36.73 -28.07
N VAL A 8 0.77 -35.86 -28.39
CA VAL A 8 1.87 -35.51 -27.49
C VAL A 8 1.25 -34.79 -26.30
N ASP A 9 1.16 -35.51 -25.18
CA ASP A 9 0.66 -35.01 -23.90
C ASP A 9 1.63 -33.93 -23.39
N SER A 10 1.38 -32.68 -23.77
CA SER A 10 2.19 -31.52 -23.41
C SER A 10 1.99 -31.19 -21.93
N ARG A 11 2.69 -31.93 -21.08
CA ARG A 11 2.68 -31.72 -19.62
C ARG A 11 3.10 -30.29 -19.30
N GLU A 12 2.29 -29.60 -18.51
CA GLU A 12 2.51 -28.23 -18.06
C GLU A 12 3.84 -28.10 -17.28
N VAL A 13 4.63 -27.07 -17.57
CA VAL A 13 5.87 -26.75 -16.85
C VAL A 13 5.55 -25.81 -15.69
N VAL A 14 5.85 -26.24 -14.47
CA VAL A 14 5.56 -25.51 -13.22
C VAL A 14 6.81 -25.36 -12.36
N ARG A 15 6.87 -24.29 -11.56
CA ARG A 15 7.94 -24.03 -10.60
C ARG A 15 7.41 -24.27 -9.19
N CYS A 16 8.11 -25.08 -8.40
CA CYS A 16 7.74 -25.31 -7.00
C CYS A 16 8.04 -24.07 -6.14
N ASP A 17 7.07 -23.54 -5.40
CA ASP A 17 7.27 -22.38 -4.52
C ASP A 17 8.11 -22.68 -3.27
N HIS A 18 8.21 -23.96 -2.89
CA HIS A 18 8.97 -24.40 -1.71
C HIS A 18 10.47 -24.59 -2.02
N CYS A 19 10.81 -25.30 -3.09
CA CYS A 19 12.20 -25.66 -3.42
C CYS A 19 12.72 -25.07 -4.74
N TYR A 20 11.91 -24.27 -5.44
CA TYR A 20 12.23 -23.60 -6.70
C TYR A 20 12.59 -24.49 -7.88
N LEU A 21 12.40 -25.81 -7.77
CA LEU A 21 12.59 -26.74 -8.88
C LEU A 21 11.58 -26.46 -10.00
N VAL A 22 12.09 -26.26 -11.21
CA VAL A 22 11.29 -26.24 -12.45
C VAL A 22 11.08 -27.69 -12.90
N GLN A 23 9.84 -28.10 -13.05
CA GLN A 23 9.47 -29.48 -13.35
C GLN A 23 8.18 -29.54 -14.17
N PHE A 24 7.94 -30.65 -14.85
CA PHE A 24 6.62 -30.94 -15.39
C PHE A 24 5.67 -31.33 -14.27
N ARG A 25 4.43 -30.83 -14.33
CA ARG A 25 3.35 -31.21 -13.44
C ARG A 25 3.21 -32.73 -13.42
N THR A 26 3.26 -33.29 -12.21
CA THR A 26 3.21 -34.73 -11.98
C THR A 26 1.76 -35.19 -11.85
N ILE A 27 1.50 -36.49 -12.05
CA ILE A 27 0.15 -37.07 -11.90
C ILE A 27 -0.37 -36.89 -10.47
N SER A 28 0.52 -36.96 -9.47
CA SER A 28 0.21 -36.74 -8.06
C SER A 28 0.21 -35.27 -7.64
N ASN A 29 0.41 -34.35 -8.59
CA ASN A 29 0.49 -32.89 -8.41
C ASN A 29 1.44 -32.43 -7.29
N ASN A 30 2.42 -33.27 -6.95
CA ASN A 30 3.40 -33.02 -5.91
C ASN A 30 4.77 -32.78 -6.53
N CYS A 31 5.56 -31.93 -5.89
CA CYS A 31 6.92 -31.67 -6.31
C CYS A 31 7.79 -32.92 -6.23
N ARG A 32 8.53 -33.23 -7.30
CA ARG A 32 9.42 -34.39 -7.37
C ARG A 32 10.57 -34.36 -6.37
N LYS A 33 10.92 -33.17 -5.87
CA LYS A 33 12.04 -32.98 -4.94
C LYS A 33 11.58 -32.89 -3.49
N CYS A 34 10.70 -31.94 -3.17
CA CYS A 34 10.28 -31.71 -1.79
C CYS A 34 8.93 -32.33 -1.43
N ARG A 35 8.23 -32.98 -2.38
CA ARG A 35 6.89 -33.58 -2.21
C ARG A 35 5.78 -32.61 -1.80
N ALA A 36 6.04 -31.30 -1.80
CA ALA A 36 5.02 -30.27 -1.56
C ALA A 36 4.00 -30.22 -2.70
N SER A 37 2.73 -29.97 -2.37
CA SER A 37 1.65 -29.76 -3.34
C SER A 37 1.99 -28.59 -4.27
N LEU A 38 1.70 -28.76 -5.56
CA LEU A 38 1.86 -27.75 -6.61
C LEU A 38 0.54 -27.07 -6.97
N ASP A 39 -0.54 -27.41 -6.26
CA ASP A 39 -1.78 -26.64 -6.34
C ASP A 39 -1.63 -25.37 -5.50
N GLU A 40 -1.93 -24.22 -6.10
CA GLU A 40 -2.36 -23.07 -5.32
C GLU A 40 -3.60 -23.53 -4.58
N GLU A 41 -3.52 -23.69 -3.25
CA GLU A 41 -4.74 -23.82 -2.47
C GLU A 41 -5.64 -22.65 -2.88
N PRO A 42 -6.87 -22.91 -3.36
CA PRO A 42 -7.76 -21.82 -3.68
C PRO A 42 -7.85 -20.95 -2.43
N GLU A 43 -7.56 -19.65 -2.60
CA GLU A 43 -7.73 -18.66 -1.54
C GLU A 43 -9.07 -18.99 -0.85
N PRO A 44 -9.14 -19.06 0.50
CA PRO A 44 -10.42 -19.23 1.17
C PRO A 44 -11.36 -18.20 0.56
N ILE A 45 -12.46 -18.68 0.00
CA ILE A 45 -13.45 -17.87 -0.71
C ILE A 45 -14.05 -16.97 0.36
N VAL A 46 -13.37 -15.86 0.65
CA VAL A 46 -13.95 -14.74 1.35
C VAL A 46 -14.91 -14.20 0.32
N SER A 47 -16.18 -14.59 0.45
CA SER A 47 -17.29 -14.01 -0.30
C SER A 47 -17.08 -12.51 -0.31
N THR A 48 -16.65 -11.97 -1.44
CA THR A 48 -16.70 -10.54 -1.69
C THR A 48 -18.18 -10.19 -1.57
N PRO A 49 -18.62 -9.38 -0.60
CA PRO A 49 -19.95 -8.81 -0.70
C PRO A 49 -20.02 -8.11 -2.05
N GLU A 50 -21.07 -8.38 -2.82
CA GLU A 50 -21.33 -7.72 -4.10
C GLU A 50 -21.12 -6.20 -3.96
N PRO A 51 -20.62 -5.52 -5.01
CA PRO A 51 -20.48 -4.07 -4.97
C PRO A 51 -21.87 -3.46 -4.76
N ARG A 52 -22.15 -3.04 -3.52
CA ARG A 52 -23.32 -2.22 -3.25
C ARG A 52 -23.12 -0.90 -4.02
N PRO A 53 -24.15 -0.39 -4.71
CA PRO A 53 -24.06 0.87 -5.41
C PRO A 53 -23.57 1.94 -4.42
N ALA A 54 -22.57 2.71 -4.85
CA ALA A 54 -21.99 3.80 -4.08
C ALA A 54 -23.11 4.77 -3.71
N ILE A 55 -23.43 4.85 -2.42
CA ILE A 55 -24.23 5.95 -1.90
C ILE A 55 -23.31 7.16 -2.01
N GLU A 56 -23.64 8.09 -2.91
CA GLU A 56 -22.95 9.37 -3.07
C GLU A 56 -23.24 10.25 -1.85
N ASP A 57 -22.53 10.00 -0.75
CA ASP A 57 -22.51 10.93 0.37
C ASP A 57 -21.53 12.06 0.04
N GLY A 58 -22.11 13.23 -0.25
CA GLY A 58 -21.43 14.52 -0.38
C GLY A 58 -20.85 15.04 0.94
N GLY A 59 -20.06 14.21 1.62
CA GLY A 59 -19.25 14.58 2.76
C GLY A 59 -17.78 14.51 2.38
N SER A 60 -17.04 15.58 2.61
CA SER A 60 -15.58 15.65 2.51
C SER A 60 -14.92 14.75 3.58
N HIS A 61 -15.16 13.45 3.52
CA HIS A 61 -14.53 12.49 4.41
C HIS A 61 -13.08 12.33 3.95
N PRO A 62 -12.08 12.53 4.83
CA PRO A 62 -10.70 12.23 4.52
C PRO A 62 -10.61 10.76 4.11
N GLN A 63 -10.43 10.51 2.82
CA GLN A 63 -10.31 9.15 2.32
C GLN A 63 -8.99 8.59 2.83
N ILE A 64 -9.03 7.70 3.82
CA ILE A 64 -7.84 7.10 4.42
C ILE A 64 -7.13 6.26 3.35
N GLN A 65 -6.01 6.76 2.83
CA GLN A 65 -5.21 6.10 1.79
C GLN A 65 -4.30 5.01 2.39
N ILE A 66 -4.91 3.95 2.90
CA ILE A 66 -4.22 2.90 3.66
C ILE A 66 -3.20 2.12 2.81
N ALA A 67 -3.49 1.91 1.52
CA ALA A 67 -2.62 1.20 0.61
C ALA A 67 -1.29 1.94 0.40
N LEU A 68 -1.35 3.28 0.27
CA LEU A 68 -0.18 4.13 0.14
C LEU A 68 0.61 4.20 1.44
N ALA A 69 -0.07 4.28 2.59
CA ALA A 69 0.56 4.22 3.91
C ALA A 69 1.36 2.92 4.13
N ILE A 70 0.76 1.78 3.81
CA ILE A 70 1.43 0.47 3.92
C ILE A 70 2.65 0.43 3.00
N ARG A 71 2.51 0.91 1.77
CA ARG A 71 3.59 0.94 0.77
C ARG A 71 4.75 1.84 1.22
N SER A 72 4.46 3.02 1.78
CA SER A 72 5.49 3.96 2.23
C SER A 72 6.23 3.42 3.45
N LEU A 73 5.52 2.89 4.45
CA LEU A 73 6.10 2.26 5.62
C LEU A 73 6.97 1.07 5.24
N ARG A 74 6.48 0.18 4.36
CA ARG A 74 7.28 -0.96 3.88
C ARG A 74 8.60 -0.50 3.25
N ARG A 75 8.58 0.54 2.42
CA ARG A 75 9.78 1.08 1.76
C ARG A 75 10.74 1.70 2.78
N ARG A 76 10.23 2.45 3.76
CA ARG A 76 11.04 3.03 4.85
C ARG A 76 11.73 1.96 5.69
N SER A 77 11.05 0.84 5.94
CA SER A 77 11.62 -0.31 6.64
C SER A 77 12.55 -1.18 5.76
N GLY A 78 12.81 -0.79 4.50
CA GLY A 78 13.70 -1.51 3.59
C GLY A 78 13.19 -2.88 3.14
N LEU A 79 11.89 -3.18 3.30
CA LEU A 79 11.33 -4.48 3.02
C LEU A 79 10.82 -4.58 1.57
N SER A 80 11.08 -5.70 0.90
CA SER A 80 10.37 -6.07 -0.32
C SER A 80 8.96 -6.60 0.01
N GLN A 81 8.05 -6.58 -0.97
CA GLN A 81 6.71 -7.17 -0.81
C GLN A 81 6.76 -8.65 -0.38
N ARG A 82 7.76 -9.40 -0.88
CA ARG A 82 7.97 -10.81 -0.51
C ARG A 82 8.38 -10.95 0.96
N GLN A 83 9.27 -10.07 1.44
CA GLN A 83 9.70 -10.09 2.83
C GLN A 83 8.57 -9.68 3.78
N LEU A 84 7.78 -8.66 3.44
CA LEU A 84 6.61 -8.28 4.22
C LEU A 84 5.58 -9.42 4.27
N ALA A 85 5.29 -10.05 3.13
CA ALA A 85 4.39 -11.19 3.05
C ALA A 85 4.87 -12.36 3.90
N GLY A 86 6.18 -12.64 3.91
CA GLY A 86 6.79 -13.65 4.78
C GLY A 86 6.61 -13.34 6.26
N ARG A 87 6.82 -12.09 6.69
CA ARG A 87 6.59 -11.66 8.08
C ARG A 87 5.12 -11.77 8.50
N MET A 88 4.20 -11.50 7.57
CA MET A 88 2.76 -11.62 7.78
C MET A 88 2.22 -13.04 7.67
N GLN A 89 3.04 -14.00 7.19
CA GLN A 89 2.64 -15.37 6.86
C GLN A 89 1.47 -15.41 5.86
N VAL A 90 1.58 -14.63 4.78
CA VAL A 90 0.58 -14.55 3.69
C VAL A 90 1.27 -14.67 2.33
N PRO A 91 0.52 -15.01 1.26
CA PRO A 91 1.07 -14.97 -0.09
C PRO A 91 1.54 -13.57 -0.49
N ARG A 92 2.61 -13.48 -1.28
CA ARG A 92 3.11 -12.19 -1.82
C ARG A 92 2.02 -11.45 -2.60
N THR A 93 1.17 -12.19 -3.32
CA THR A 93 0.06 -11.67 -4.12
C THR A 93 -0.92 -10.87 -3.26
N TYR A 94 -1.18 -11.29 -2.02
CA TYR A 94 -2.06 -10.58 -1.09
C TYR A 94 -1.52 -9.18 -0.73
N VAL A 95 -0.23 -9.09 -0.38
CA VAL A 95 0.43 -7.80 -0.12
C VAL A 95 0.40 -6.89 -1.36
N SER A 96 0.62 -7.45 -2.55
CA SER A 96 0.52 -6.71 -3.81
C SER A 96 -0.91 -6.20 -4.08
N LYS A 97 -1.93 -7.02 -3.84
CA LYS A 97 -3.34 -6.63 -3.99
C LYS A 97 -3.69 -5.48 -3.03
N ILE A 98 -3.25 -5.55 -1.77
CA ILE A 98 -3.46 -4.48 -0.78
C ILE A 98 -2.78 -3.19 -1.21
N GLU A 99 -1.49 -3.24 -1.56
CA GLU A 99 -0.74 -2.03 -1.93
C GLU A 99 -1.27 -1.37 -3.21
N ASN A 100 -1.98 -2.09 -4.06
CA ASN A 100 -2.57 -1.58 -5.30
C ASN A 100 -4.08 -1.30 -5.17
N GLU A 101 -4.63 -1.24 -3.95
CA GLU A 101 -6.05 -0.96 -3.68
C GLU A 101 -7.02 -1.99 -4.29
N LYS A 102 -6.51 -3.16 -4.70
CA LYS A 102 -7.32 -4.27 -5.23
C LYS A 102 -7.88 -5.16 -4.14
N ALA A 103 -7.45 -4.98 -2.89
CA ALA A 103 -7.98 -5.68 -1.73
C ALA A 103 -7.98 -4.76 -0.51
N THR A 104 -9.09 -4.73 0.22
CA THR A 104 -9.18 -4.04 1.50
C THR A 104 -8.77 -5.00 2.62
N PRO A 105 -7.75 -4.67 3.44
CA PRO A 105 -7.34 -5.53 4.55
C PRO A 105 -8.41 -5.54 5.64
N THR A 106 -8.68 -6.71 6.21
CA THR A 106 -9.49 -6.84 7.44
C THR A 106 -8.74 -6.24 8.63
N LEU A 107 -9.45 -5.98 9.74
CA LEU A 107 -8.82 -5.51 10.98
C LEU A 107 -7.73 -6.48 11.49
N SER A 108 -7.93 -7.79 11.33
CA SER A 108 -6.93 -8.81 11.66
C SER A 108 -5.69 -8.74 10.76
N SER A 109 -5.88 -8.49 9.45
CA SER A 109 -4.77 -8.24 8.53
C SER A 109 -4.05 -6.93 8.82
N LEU A 110 -4.75 -5.88 9.27
CA LEU A 110 -4.16 -4.63 9.73
C LEU A 110 -3.29 -4.81 10.98
N ALA A 111 -3.74 -5.61 11.95
CA ALA A 111 -2.93 -5.94 13.11
C ALA A 111 -1.64 -6.70 12.72
N ARG A 112 -1.74 -7.66 11.78
CA ARG A 112 -0.57 -8.37 11.25
C ARG A 112 0.36 -7.45 10.46
N LEU A 113 -0.17 -6.52 9.67
CA LEU A 113 0.62 -5.50 8.96
C LEU A 113 1.39 -4.62 9.94
N ALA A 114 0.70 -4.10 10.96
CA ALA A 114 1.29 -3.25 12.00
C ALA A 114 2.42 -3.98 12.72
N HIS A 115 2.19 -5.23 13.14
CA HIS A 115 3.22 -6.07 13.75
C HIS A 115 4.41 -6.35 12.80
N ALA A 116 4.15 -6.70 11.54
CA ALA A 116 5.20 -7.01 10.57
C ALA A 116 6.06 -5.80 10.18
N LEU A 117 5.47 -4.61 10.22
CA LEU A 117 6.10 -3.32 9.94
C LEU A 117 6.66 -2.64 11.20
N GLU A 118 6.46 -3.24 12.39
CA GLU A 118 6.91 -2.71 13.69
C GLU A 118 6.35 -1.31 13.99
N VAL A 119 5.07 -1.09 13.64
CA VAL A 119 4.33 0.16 13.88
C VAL A 119 3.03 -0.11 14.62
N THR A 120 2.38 0.94 15.14
CA THR A 120 1.04 0.82 15.71
C THR A 120 -0.04 0.90 14.62
N ILE A 121 -1.24 0.37 14.88
CA ILE A 121 -2.38 0.50 13.96
C ILE A 121 -2.72 1.98 13.70
N PRO A 122 -2.76 2.88 14.72
CA PRO A 122 -2.93 4.30 14.47
C PRO A 122 -1.87 4.90 13.54
N ASP A 123 -0.60 4.52 13.68
CA ASP A 123 0.47 4.99 12.77
C ASP A 123 0.23 4.53 11.33
N LEU A 124 -0.23 3.28 11.16
CA LEU A 124 -0.58 2.72 9.86
C LEU A 124 -1.77 3.43 9.21
N LEU A 125 -2.75 3.88 10.02
CA LEU A 125 -3.96 4.56 9.57
C LEU A 125 -3.77 6.06 9.34
N ARG A 126 -2.88 6.72 10.09
CA ARG A 126 -2.50 8.12 9.83
C ARG A 126 -1.80 8.29 8.49
N GLY A 127 -1.18 7.21 7.98
CA GLY A 127 -0.38 7.26 6.77
C GLY A 127 0.73 8.30 6.86
N ASP A 128 0.98 9.00 5.77
CA ASP A 128 1.96 10.10 5.71
C ASP A 128 1.63 11.28 6.65
N GLY A 129 0.53 11.20 7.42
CA GLY A 129 0.19 12.14 8.48
C GLY A 129 1.32 12.37 9.49
N ARG A 130 2.16 11.36 9.78
CA ARG A 130 3.39 11.60 10.57
C ARG A 130 4.37 12.51 9.86
N ALA A 131 4.63 12.32 8.56
CA ALA A 131 5.49 13.26 7.83
C ALA A 131 4.87 14.65 7.78
N ARG A 132 3.54 14.76 7.64
CA ARG A 132 2.86 16.06 7.70
C ARG A 132 2.96 16.71 9.09
N GLU A 133 2.75 15.97 10.16
CA GLU A 133 2.88 16.48 11.54
C GLU A 133 4.33 16.81 11.87
N ASP A 134 5.29 16.00 11.42
CA ASP A 134 6.72 16.25 11.55
C ASP A 134 7.16 17.48 10.71
N GLU A 135 6.62 17.65 9.49
CA GLU A 135 6.81 18.83 8.63
C GLU A 135 6.22 20.08 9.27
N ILE A 136 4.99 19.99 9.81
CA ILE A 136 4.34 21.11 10.52
C ILE A 136 5.14 21.46 11.77
N ALA A 137 5.62 20.47 12.54
CA ALA A 137 6.44 20.71 13.71
C ALA A 137 7.79 21.33 13.35
N ALA A 138 8.42 20.89 12.26
CA ALA A 138 9.66 21.47 11.74
C ALA A 138 9.45 22.92 11.26
N LEU A 139 8.35 23.19 10.55
CA LEU A 139 7.96 24.55 10.14
C LEU A 139 7.64 25.43 11.36
N ALA A 140 6.90 24.92 12.35
CA ALA A 140 6.57 25.65 13.57
C ALA A 140 7.78 25.90 14.48
N GLY A 141 8.84 25.09 14.34
CA GLY A 141 10.13 25.30 15.00
C GLY A 141 10.98 26.39 14.35
N ASP A 142 10.65 26.85 13.14
CA ASP A 142 11.34 27.97 12.51
C ASP A 142 11.01 29.29 13.28
N PRO A 143 12.03 30.07 13.70
CA PRO A 143 11.82 31.28 14.49
C PRO A 143 10.91 32.31 13.82
N PHE A 144 11.02 32.47 12.50
CA PHE A 144 10.21 33.42 11.75
C PHE A 144 8.77 32.94 11.65
N VAL A 145 8.55 31.66 11.37
CA VAL A 145 7.19 31.07 11.36
C VAL A 145 6.53 31.18 12.73
N ALA A 146 7.29 30.95 13.81
CA ALA A 146 6.80 31.09 15.19
C ALA A 146 6.40 32.53 15.54
N GLU A 147 7.13 33.54 15.04
CA GLU A 147 6.78 34.96 15.20
C GLU A 147 5.49 35.33 14.45
N VAL A 148 5.26 34.76 13.28
CA VAL A 148 4.08 35.06 12.45
C VAL A 148 2.82 34.33 12.93
N ALA A 149 2.96 33.17 13.56
CA ALA A 149 1.85 32.30 13.97
C ALA A 149 0.72 32.99 14.77
N PRO A 150 0.97 33.87 15.76
CA PRO A 150 -0.09 34.53 16.54
C PRO A 150 -0.99 35.43 15.68
N PHE A 151 -0.45 36.01 14.61
CA PHE A 151 -1.19 36.89 13.71
C PHE A 151 -2.14 36.10 12.80
N ILE A 152 -1.77 34.87 12.40
CA ILE A 152 -2.63 34.01 11.58
C ILE A 152 -3.96 33.73 12.26
N PHE A 153 -3.96 33.54 13.58
CA PHE A 153 -5.18 33.30 14.37
C PHE A 153 -6.08 34.54 14.50
N GLN A 154 -5.58 35.74 14.21
CA GLN A 154 -6.34 36.99 14.28
C GLN A 154 -7.05 37.33 12.97
N LEU A 155 -6.74 36.61 11.88
CA LEU A 155 -7.31 36.88 10.56
C LEU A 155 -8.68 36.22 10.40
N ASP A 156 -9.61 36.94 9.78
CA ASP A 156 -10.88 36.39 9.30
C ASP A 156 -10.69 35.54 8.01
N PRO A 157 -11.70 34.75 7.57
CA PRO A 157 -11.57 33.90 6.38
C PRO A 157 -11.22 34.66 5.08
N MET A 158 -11.73 35.88 4.91
CA MET A 158 -11.48 36.72 3.73
C MET A 158 -10.05 37.29 3.77
N GLN A 159 -9.61 37.76 4.93
CA GLN A 159 -8.24 38.25 5.16
C GLN A 159 -7.20 37.14 4.95
N ARG A 160 -7.44 35.93 5.46
CA ARG A 160 -6.56 34.76 5.24
C ARG A 160 -6.41 34.46 3.74
N SER A 161 -7.51 34.46 3.01
CA SER A 161 -7.51 34.19 1.56
C SER A 161 -6.73 35.26 0.80
N SER A 162 -6.90 36.53 1.16
CA SER A 162 -6.16 37.66 0.55
C SER A 162 -4.66 37.59 0.83
N VAL A 163 -4.26 37.33 2.07
CA VAL A 163 -2.85 37.18 2.47
C VAL A 163 -2.20 36.01 1.74
N MET A 164 -2.88 34.85 1.68
CA MET A 164 -2.35 33.67 0.99
C MET A 164 -2.11 33.94 -0.50
N MET A 165 -3.05 34.62 -1.16
CA MET A 165 -2.91 35.02 -2.57
C MET A 165 -1.69 35.94 -2.79
N GLN A 166 -1.52 36.96 -1.95
CA GLN A 166 -0.37 37.87 -2.05
C GLN A 166 0.97 37.16 -1.75
N MET A 167 1.00 36.25 -0.78
CA MET A 167 2.18 35.44 -0.48
C MET A 167 2.57 34.55 -1.66
N CYS A 168 1.61 33.89 -2.31
CA CYS A 168 1.84 33.12 -3.54
C CYS A 168 2.40 34.00 -4.67
N GLU A 169 1.90 35.23 -4.82
CA GLU A 169 2.40 36.17 -5.81
C GLU A 169 3.84 36.61 -5.53
N LEU A 170 4.18 36.88 -4.26
CA LEU A 170 5.53 37.23 -3.86
C LEU A 170 6.53 36.07 -4.00
N ALA A 171 6.10 34.84 -3.72
CA ALA A 171 6.93 33.65 -3.82
C ALA A 171 7.25 33.25 -5.27
N THR A 172 6.36 33.58 -6.22
CA THR A 172 6.53 33.28 -7.65
C THR A 172 7.28 34.37 -8.42
N ARG A 173 7.45 35.57 -7.84
CA ARG A 173 8.28 36.62 -8.43
C ARG A 173 9.77 36.27 -8.32
N PRO A 174 10.54 36.32 -9.42
CA PRO A 174 11.97 36.06 -9.37
C PRO A 174 12.65 37.09 -8.47
N ARG A 175 13.39 36.61 -7.45
CA ARG A 175 14.19 37.48 -6.57
C ARG A 175 15.16 38.28 -7.44
N ARG A 176 14.97 39.60 -7.52
CA ARG A 176 15.95 40.49 -8.13
C ARG A 176 17.27 40.31 -7.38
N LYS A 177 18.28 39.80 -8.09
CA LYS A 177 19.66 39.82 -7.60
C LYS A 177 20.08 41.28 -7.55
N VAL A 178 20.40 41.75 -6.34
CA VAL A 178 21.05 43.04 -6.09
C VAL A 178 22.52 42.91 -6.46
#